data_AF-A0A9X2L8P0-F1
#
_entry.id   AF-A0A9X2L8P0-F1
#
_cell.length_a   1.000
_cell.length_b   1.000
_cell.length_c   1.000
_cell.angle_alpha   90.00
_cell.angle_beta   90.00
_cell.angle_gamma   90.00
#
_symmetry.space_group_name_H-M   'P 1'
#
loop_
_entity.id
_entity.type
_entity.pdbx_description
1 polymer ?
#
loop_
_entity_poly.entity_id
_entity_poly.type
_entity_poly.pdbx_seq_one_letter_code
_entity_poly.pdbx_strand_id
1 'polypeptide(L)'
;MQFLGLLVTILVGISVWYWRIRMLKNLGDNVIDATSRFQGARRRKKIASATESSPVEAIADPVTAAATLIRLLVGEETWPTAQGRVQVRLAELSSFPLAKEAVTYADWAGKQPVERRRAVESLTARLRDWLTLEERQDLVALVADAASSGTASIQAKASREALALIN
;
A
#
# COMPACT_ATOMS: atom_id res chain seq x y z
N MET A 1 -29.58 3.51 -22.25
CA MET A 1 -28.65 4.19 -21.32
C MET A 1 -28.27 3.37 -20.07
N GLN A 2 -28.82 2.17 -19.85
CA GLN A 2 -28.45 1.30 -18.70
C GLN A 2 -27.29 0.32 -18.99
N PHE A 3 -27.03 0.02 -20.27
CA PHE A 3 -25.97 -0.91 -20.67
C PHE A 3 -24.56 -0.38 -20.40
N LEU A 4 -24.33 0.95 -20.48
CA LEU A 4 -23.02 1.53 -20.20
C LEU A 4 -22.63 1.38 -18.72
N GLY A 5 -23.57 1.63 -17.82
CA GLY A 5 -23.34 1.48 -16.37
C GLY A 5 -23.02 0.03 -16.02
N LEU A 6 -23.76 -0.93 -16.59
CA LEU A 6 -23.54 -2.35 -16.36
C LEU A 6 -22.18 -2.83 -16.90
N LEU A 7 -21.72 -2.28 -18.02
CA LEU A 7 -20.41 -2.59 -18.59
C LEU A 7 -19.25 -2.06 -17.71
N VAL A 8 -19.39 -0.86 -17.16
CA VAL A 8 -18.41 -0.27 -16.22
C VAL A 8 -18.36 -1.07 -14.92
N THR A 9 -19.51 -1.48 -14.37
CA THR A 9 -19.54 -2.30 -13.14
C THR A 9 -18.93 -3.68 -13.36
N ILE A 10 -19.15 -4.29 -14.53
CA ILE A 10 -18.52 -5.57 -14.90
C ILE A 10 -17.00 -5.40 -15.07
N LEU A 11 -16.54 -4.35 -15.72
CA LEU A 11 -15.11 -4.09 -15.90
C LEU A 11 -14.40 -3.85 -14.56
N VAL A 12 -14.98 -3.04 -13.67
CA VAL A 12 -14.46 -2.82 -12.32
C VAL A 12 -14.45 -4.12 -11.51
N GLY A 13 -15.49 -4.95 -11.62
CA GLY A 13 -15.53 -6.27 -10.99
C GLY A 13 -14.46 -7.25 -11.50
N ILE A 14 -14.14 -7.19 -12.79
CA ILE A 14 -13.11 -8.02 -13.44
C ILE A 14 -11.70 -7.56 -13.01
N SER A 15 -11.44 -6.26 -12.91
CA SER A 15 -10.15 -5.72 -12.45
C SER A 15 -9.82 -6.14 -11.01
N VAL A 16 -10.81 -6.13 -10.10
CA VAL A 16 -10.64 -6.62 -8.71
C VAL A 16 -10.30 -8.12 -8.68
N TRP A 17 -10.90 -8.93 -9.57
CA TRP A 17 -10.60 -10.36 -9.70
C TRP A 17 -9.20 -10.63 -10.27
N TYR A 18 -8.72 -9.76 -11.17
CA TYR A 18 -7.38 -9.88 -11.73
C TYR A 18 -6.29 -9.74 -10.64
N TRP A 19 -6.44 -8.79 -9.71
CA TRP A 19 -5.54 -8.67 -8.55
C TRP A 19 -5.59 -9.92 -7.65
N ARG A 20 -6.79 -10.45 -7.40
CA ARG A 20 -7.00 -11.64 -6.57
C ARG A 20 -6.35 -12.90 -7.17
N ILE A 21 -6.51 -13.11 -8.47
CA ILE A 21 -5.89 -14.24 -9.20
C ILE A 21 -4.38 -14.06 -9.34
N ARG A 22 -3.88 -12.83 -9.54
CA ARG A 22 -2.43 -12.57 -9.64
C ARG A 22 -1.70 -12.75 -8.32
N MET A 23 -2.35 -12.40 -7.19
CA MET A 23 -1.85 -12.72 -5.85
C MET A 23 -1.81 -14.23 -5.62
N LEU A 24 -2.78 -15.00 -6.13
CA LEU A 24 -2.77 -16.46 -6.11
C LEU A 24 -1.64 -17.05 -6.97
N LYS A 25 -1.38 -16.49 -8.16
CA LYS A 25 -0.33 -16.99 -9.07
C LYS A 25 1.09 -16.74 -8.55
N ASN A 26 1.31 -15.69 -7.75
CA ASN A 26 2.58 -15.44 -7.06
C ASN A 26 2.72 -16.22 -5.72
N LEU A 27 1.71 -17.00 -5.32
CA LEU A 27 1.71 -17.83 -4.11
C LEU A 27 1.49 -19.33 -4.43
N GLY A 28 1.54 -19.71 -5.70
CA GLY A 28 1.16 -21.02 -6.23
C GLY A 28 1.99 -22.21 -5.75
N ASP A 29 3.12 -22.00 -5.08
CA ASP A 29 3.96 -23.11 -4.60
C ASP A 29 4.07 -23.24 -3.08
N ASN A 30 3.42 -22.41 -2.24
CA ASN A 30 3.67 -22.54 -0.77
C ASN A 30 2.61 -22.05 0.22
N VAL A 31 1.34 -21.81 -0.14
CA VAL A 31 0.37 -21.30 0.86
C VAL A 31 -1.03 -21.88 0.70
N ILE A 32 -1.21 -23.15 1.08
CA ILE A 32 -2.54 -23.67 1.45
C ILE A 32 -2.65 -24.06 2.94
N ASP A 33 -1.56 -24.36 3.65
CA ASP A 33 -1.64 -24.74 5.08
C ASP A 33 -0.68 -23.93 5.98
N ALA A 34 -1.07 -22.72 6.42
CA ALA A 34 -0.28 -21.99 7.43
C ALA A 34 -0.97 -20.80 8.14
N THR A 35 -2.28 -20.60 8.04
CA THR A 35 -2.92 -19.33 8.42
C THR A 35 -3.24 -19.12 9.91
N SER A 36 -2.74 -19.94 10.84
CA SER A 36 -2.92 -19.67 12.29
C SER A 36 -1.65 -19.63 13.14
N ARG A 37 -0.47 -20.01 12.61
CA ARG A 37 0.77 -20.10 13.42
C ARG A 37 1.94 -19.21 12.96
N PHE A 38 1.81 -18.49 11.84
CA PHE A 38 2.92 -17.73 11.24
C PHE A 38 3.06 -16.25 11.65
N GLN A 39 2.10 -15.68 12.40
CA GLN A 39 2.12 -14.25 12.75
C GLN A 39 3.26 -13.85 13.70
N GLY A 40 3.79 -14.78 14.51
CA GLY A 40 4.83 -14.50 15.51
C GLY A 40 6.28 -14.56 14.99
N ALA A 41 6.57 -15.46 14.04
CA ALA A 41 7.94 -15.71 13.58
C ALA A 41 8.41 -14.72 12.51
N ARG A 42 7.49 -14.23 11.64
CA ARG A 42 7.82 -13.20 10.65
C ARG A 42 8.07 -11.83 11.29
N ARG A 43 7.34 -11.47 12.35
CA ARG A 43 7.59 -10.24 13.13
C ARG A 43 9.03 -10.17 13.63
N ARG A 44 9.54 -11.24 14.25
CA ARG A 44 10.91 -11.25 14.79
C ARG A 44 11.97 -11.21 13.70
N LYS A 45 11.77 -11.91 12.58
CA LYS A 45 12.74 -11.90 11.47
C LYS A 45 12.77 -10.57 10.71
N LYS A 46 11.62 -9.93 10.42
CA LYS A 46 11.58 -8.60 9.80
C LYS A 46 12.17 -7.51 10.71
N ILE A 47 11.91 -7.57 12.03
CA ILE A 47 12.47 -6.60 12.99
C ILE A 47 13.98 -6.83 13.15
N ALA A 48 14.44 -8.09 13.24
CA ALA A 48 15.87 -8.40 13.32
C ALA A 48 16.63 -8.02 12.03
N SER A 49 16.08 -8.28 10.84
CA SER A 49 16.72 -7.87 9.57
C SER A 49 16.66 -6.36 9.33
N ALA A 50 15.61 -5.69 9.82
CA ALA A 50 15.52 -4.22 9.80
C ALA A 50 16.48 -3.54 10.80
N THR A 51 17.25 -4.30 11.59
CA THR A 51 18.32 -3.76 12.43
C THR A 51 19.61 -3.56 11.61
N GLU A 52 19.76 -4.24 10.47
CA GLU A 52 20.90 -4.10 9.54
C GLU A 52 20.54 -3.30 8.27
N SER A 53 19.27 -3.30 7.84
CA SER A 53 18.75 -2.52 6.68
C SER A 53 17.67 -1.52 7.11
N SER A 54 17.48 -0.42 6.38
CA SER A 54 16.40 0.55 6.67
C SER A 54 15.03 -0.15 6.72
N PRO A 55 14.10 0.22 7.62
CA PRO A 55 12.74 -0.32 7.66
C PRO A 55 12.04 -0.31 6.29
N VAL A 56 12.32 0.71 5.48
CA VAL A 56 11.75 0.85 4.13
C VAL A 56 12.34 -0.16 3.14
N GLU A 57 13.60 -0.56 3.31
CA GLU A 57 14.30 -1.53 2.46
C GLU A 57 13.83 -2.97 2.77
N ALA A 58 13.46 -3.26 4.02
CA ALA A 58 12.94 -4.57 4.44
C ALA A 58 11.54 -4.90 3.86
N ILE A 59 10.89 -3.97 3.17
CA ILE A 59 9.58 -4.16 2.55
C ILE A 59 9.71 -4.94 1.24
N ALA A 60 9.04 -6.09 1.16
CA ALA A 60 9.10 -7.01 0.02
C ALA A 60 7.74 -7.25 -0.66
N ASP A 61 6.68 -6.56 -0.23
CA ASP A 61 5.33 -6.72 -0.75
C ASP A 61 4.69 -5.36 -1.11
N PRO A 62 3.90 -5.30 -2.20
CA PRO A 62 3.36 -4.05 -2.71
C PRO A 62 2.35 -3.39 -1.78
N VAL A 63 1.60 -4.17 -0.99
CA VAL A 63 0.58 -3.63 -0.07
C VAL A 63 1.24 -2.89 1.10
N THR A 64 2.27 -3.48 1.71
CA THR A 64 3.05 -2.81 2.77
C THR A 64 3.83 -1.62 2.22
N ALA A 65 4.37 -1.71 1.01
CA ALA A 65 5.04 -0.59 0.36
C ALA A 65 4.09 0.58 0.10
N ALA A 66 2.88 0.31 -0.40
CA ALA A 66 1.84 1.31 -0.61
C ALA A 66 1.41 1.99 0.70
N ALA A 67 1.10 1.20 1.74
CA ALA A 67 0.73 1.75 3.04
C ALA A 67 1.86 2.63 3.64
N THR A 68 3.11 2.19 3.50
CA THR A 68 4.29 2.93 3.99
C THR A 68 4.51 4.21 3.19
N LEU A 69 4.37 4.17 1.87
CA LEU A 69 4.42 5.36 1.02
C LEU A 69 3.37 6.38 1.46
N ILE A 70 2.10 5.96 1.59
CA ILE A 70 1.00 6.83 2.03
C ILE A 70 1.33 7.45 3.39
N ARG A 71 1.79 6.65 4.36
CA ARG A 71 2.20 7.13 5.69
C ARG A 71 3.26 8.22 5.63
N LEU A 72 4.26 8.08 4.75
CA LEU A 72 5.34 9.04 4.58
C LEU A 72 4.86 10.33 3.90
N LEU A 73 3.94 10.21 2.94
CA LEU A 73 3.37 11.34 2.20
C LEU A 73 2.44 12.20 3.07
N VAL A 74 1.50 11.58 3.79
CA VAL A 74 0.54 12.32 4.63
C VAL A 74 1.18 12.82 5.93
N GLY A 75 2.27 12.20 6.37
CA GLY A 75 2.99 12.61 7.57
C GLY A 75 2.32 12.19 8.87
N GLU A 76 2.96 12.51 9.99
CA GLU A 76 2.57 12.04 11.32
C GLU A 76 1.26 12.65 11.83
N GLU A 77 1.00 13.92 11.54
CA GLU A 77 -0.20 14.62 12.01
C GLU A 77 -1.47 14.12 11.33
N THR A 78 -1.40 13.82 10.02
CA THR A 78 -2.56 13.39 9.23
C THR A 78 -2.78 11.87 9.28
N TRP A 79 -1.75 11.08 9.58
CA TRP A 79 -1.86 9.62 9.54
C TRP A 79 -2.94 9.04 10.46
N PRO A 80 -3.08 9.42 11.76
CA PRO A 80 -4.06 8.83 12.66
C PRO A 80 -5.51 8.93 12.16
N THR A 81 -5.84 10.03 11.47
CA THR A 81 -7.19 10.26 10.91
C THR A 81 -7.39 9.58 9.55
N ALA A 82 -6.31 9.33 8.81
CA ALA A 82 -6.35 8.62 7.53
C ALA A 82 -6.27 7.08 7.67
N GLN A 83 -5.65 6.58 8.75
CA GLN A 83 -5.24 5.19 8.92
C GLN A 83 -6.38 4.19 8.67
N GLY A 84 -7.56 4.44 9.26
CA GLY A 84 -8.71 3.56 9.11
C GLY A 84 -9.22 3.47 7.67
N ARG A 85 -9.28 4.61 6.96
CA ARG A 85 -9.70 4.65 5.55
C ARG A 85 -8.68 3.96 4.65
N VAL A 86 -7.40 4.23 4.87
CA VAL A 86 -6.30 3.56 4.16
C VAL A 86 -6.39 2.04 4.33
N GLN A 87 -6.66 1.54 5.53
CA GLN A 87 -6.83 0.10 5.77
C GLN A 87 -8.02 -0.48 5.00
N VAL A 88 -9.18 0.18 5.04
CA VAL A 88 -10.39 -0.29 4.35
C VAL A 88 -10.15 -0.35 2.84
N ARG A 89 -9.64 0.72 2.25
CA ARG A 89 -9.40 0.80 0.80
C ARG A 89 -8.29 -0.15 0.34
N LEU A 90 -7.23 -0.32 1.12
CA LEU A 90 -6.22 -1.36 0.83
C LEU A 90 -6.82 -2.77 0.93
N ALA A 91 -7.78 -3.02 1.81
CA ALA A 91 -8.44 -4.32 1.94
C ALA A 91 -9.32 -4.63 0.72
N GLU A 92 -9.97 -3.63 0.12
CA GLU A 92 -10.71 -3.75 -1.15
C GLU A 92 -9.80 -4.19 -2.30
N LEU A 93 -8.60 -3.62 -2.36
CA LEU A 93 -7.58 -3.99 -3.33
C LEU A 93 -6.84 -5.27 -2.97
N SER A 94 -7.04 -5.84 -1.77
CA SER A 94 -6.25 -6.99 -1.31
C SER A 94 -6.98 -8.01 -0.44
N SER A 95 -6.69 -8.02 0.85
CA SER A 95 -7.40 -8.76 1.89
C SER A 95 -7.25 -8.03 3.22
N PHE A 96 -8.28 -8.11 4.07
CA PHE A 96 -8.29 -7.40 5.35
C PHE A 96 -7.10 -7.72 6.27
N PRO A 97 -6.66 -8.99 6.43
CA PRO A 97 -5.50 -9.30 7.28
C PRO A 97 -4.22 -8.65 6.78
N LEU A 98 -3.99 -8.68 5.47
CA LEU A 98 -2.80 -8.10 4.84
C LEU A 98 -2.81 -6.57 4.94
N ALA A 99 -3.94 -5.93 4.67
CA ALA A 99 -4.09 -4.48 4.78
C ALA A 99 -3.88 -3.99 6.23
N LYS A 100 -4.42 -4.72 7.22
CA LYS A 100 -4.21 -4.41 8.64
C LYS A 100 -2.73 -4.50 9.02
N GLU A 101 -2.03 -5.54 8.58
CA GLU A 101 -0.59 -5.71 8.83
C GLU A 101 0.22 -4.61 8.15
N ALA A 102 -0.05 -4.32 6.89
CA ALA A 102 0.59 -3.27 6.10
C ALA A 102 0.47 -1.90 6.76
N VAL A 103 -0.72 -1.52 7.21
CA VAL A 103 -0.99 -0.26 7.90
C VAL A 103 -0.30 -0.19 9.27
N THR A 104 -0.27 -1.30 10.01
CA THR A 104 0.45 -1.38 11.30
C THR A 104 1.96 -1.21 11.09
N TYR A 105 2.51 -1.88 10.07
CA TYR A 105 3.92 -1.77 9.72
C TYR A 105 4.27 -0.37 9.24
N ALA A 106 3.43 0.22 8.38
CA ALA A 106 3.60 1.58 7.88
C ALA A 106 3.68 2.59 9.02
N ASP A 107 2.77 2.52 10.00
CA ASP A 107 2.79 3.41 11.17
C ASP A 107 4.11 3.28 11.96
N TRP A 108 4.55 2.05 12.23
CA TRP A 108 5.82 1.80 12.90
C TRP A 108 7.02 2.32 12.10
N ALA A 109 7.06 2.04 10.79
CA ALA A 109 8.15 2.43 9.90
C ALA A 109 8.22 3.96 9.73
N GLY A 110 7.08 4.64 9.66
CA GLY A 110 6.99 6.09 9.56
C GLY A 110 7.43 6.84 10.82
N LYS A 111 7.54 6.14 11.96
CA LYS A 111 8.08 6.67 13.23
C LYS A 111 9.60 6.48 13.36
N GLN A 112 10.22 5.70 12.48
CA GLN A 112 11.67 5.49 12.50
C GLN A 112 12.39 6.70 11.89
N PRO A 113 13.62 7.02 12.35
CA PRO A 113 14.45 8.02 11.72
C PRO A 113 14.86 7.55 10.32
N VAL A 114 14.13 7.99 9.29
CA VAL A 114 14.37 7.66 7.88
C VAL A 114 14.55 8.93 7.05
N GLU A 115 15.45 8.88 6.08
CA GLU A 115 15.57 9.92 5.06
C GLU A 115 14.32 9.89 4.16
N ARG A 116 13.30 10.66 4.52
CA ARG A 116 11.96 10.59 3.91
C ARG A 116 12.00 10.69 2.39
N ARG A 117 12.81 11.60 1.84
CA ARG A 117 12.90 11.81 0.39
C ARG A 117 13.39 10.53 -0.31
N ARG A 118 14.51 9.98 0.13
CA ARG A 118 15.08 8.74 -0.40
C ARG A 118 14.13 7.55 -0.23
N ALA A 119 13.43 7.47 0.90
CA ALA A 119 12.42 6.45 1.14
C ALA A 119 11.23 6.55 0.16
N VAL A 120 10.70 7.75 -0.07
CA VAL A 120 9.61 8.00 -1.03
C VAL A 120 10.06 7.68 -2.46
N GLU A 121 11.26 8.11 -2.86
CA GLU A 121 11.83 7.82 -4.19
C GLU A 121 12.00 6.31 -4.40
N SER A 122 12.59 5.60 -3.42
CA SER A 122 12.78 4.14 -3.46
C SER A 122 11.48 3.35 -3.52
N LEU A 123 10.48 3.74 -2.71
CA LEU A 123 9.18 3.07 -2.68
C LEU A 123 8.41 3.32 -3.98
N THR A 124 8.41 4.56 -4.47
CA THR A 124 7.78 4.92 -5.74
C THR A 124 8.37 4.12 -6.89
N ALA A 125 9.70 3.99 -6.97
CA ALA A 125 10.36 3.18 -7.99
C ALA A 125 9.94 1.71 -7.91
N ARG A 126 10.02 1.07 -6.74
CA ARG A 126 9.60 -0.33 -6.56
C ARG A 126 8.12 -0.55 -6.88
N LEU A 127 7.26 0.36 -6.48
CA LEU A 127 5.82 0.27 -6.75
C LEU A 127 5.52 0.42 -8.25
N ARG A 128 6.30 1.21 -8.99
CA ARG A 128 6.17 1.28 -10.46
C ARG A 128 6.52 -0.03 -11.14
N ASP A 129 7.52 -0.74 -10.63
CA ASP A 129 7.95 -2.03 -11.16
C ASP A 129 6.96 -3.16 -10.80
N TRP A 130 6.39 -3.12 -9.59
CA TRP A 130 5.46 -4.15 -9.10
C TRP A 130 4.03 -3.98 -9.60
N LEU A 131 3.58 -2.74 -9.80
CA LEU A 131 2.20 -2.41 -10.12
C LEU A 131 2.03 -2.06 -11.60
N THR A 132 0.91 -2.50 -12.17
CA THR A 132 0.39 -2.07 -13.47
C THR A 132 -0.05 -0.61 -13.44
N LEU A 133 -0.27 -0.02 -14.62
CA LEU A 133 -0.75 1.36 -14.72
C LEU A 133 -2.08 1.59 -13.99
N GLU A 134 -3.02 0.66 -14.09
CA GLU A 134 -4.33 0.72 -13.41
C GLU A 134 -4.16 0.69 -11.89
N GLU A 135 -3.37 -0.26 -11.37
CA GLU A 135 -3.06 -0.35 -9.93
C GLU A 135 -2.34 0.90 -9.40
N ARG A 136 -1.53 1.56 -10.24
CA ARG A 136 -0.88 2.84 -9.89
C ARG A 136 -1.89 3.99 -9.84
N GLN A 137 -2.89 4.01 -10.71
CA GLN A 137 -3.98 4.98 -10.66
C GLN A 137 -4.82 4.80 -9.39
N ASP A 138 -5.13 3.55 -9.02
CA ASP A 138 -5.82 3.24 -7.76
C ASP A 138 -5.00 3.72 -6.55
N LEU A 139 -3.69 3.51 -6.56
CA LEU A 139 -2.80 3.98 -5.51
C LEU A 139 -2.77 5.51 -5.44
N VAL A 140 -2.77 6.22 -6.56
CA VAL A 140 -2.86 7.69 -6.58
C VAL A 140 -4.18 8.17 -5.96
N ALA A 141 -5.30 7.53 -6.30
CA ALA A 141 -6.60 7.84 -5.70
C ALA A 141 -6.60 7.60 -4.19
N LEU A 142 -5.96 6.51 -3.74
CA LEU A 142 -5.80 6.17 -2.34
C LEU A 142 -4.95 7.21 -1.57
N VAL A 143 -3.85 7.69 -2.18
CA VAL A 143 -3.03 8.77 -1.59
C VAL A 143 -3.85 10.05 -1.46
N ALA A 144 -4.64 10.40 -2.47
CA ALA A 144 -5.51 11.58 -2.42
C ALA A 144 -6.57 11.48 -1.32
N ASP A 145 -7.21 10.32 -1.16
CA ASP A 145 -8.18 10.06 -0.08
C ASP A 145 -7.52 10.12 1.31
N ALA A 146 -6.31 9.58 1.45
CA ALA A 146 -5.56 9.66 2.70
C ALA A 146 -5.17 11.11 3.04
N ALA A 147 -4.75 11.90 2.05
CA ALA A 147 -4.34 13.28 2.22
C ALA A 147 -5.51 14.25 2.44
N SER A 148 -6.75 13.85 2.15
CA SER A 148 -7.96 14.67 2.33
C SER A 148 -8.22 15.09 3.79
N SER A 149 -7.63 14.38 4.76
CA SER A 149 -7.69 14.75 6.18
C SER A 149 -6.57 15.71 6.61
N GLY A 150 -5.65 16.05 5.71
CA GLY A 150 -4.55 16.98 5.97
C GLY A 150 -4.88 18.41 5.58
N THR A 151 -3.90 19.31 5.74
CA THR A 151 -3.99 20.67 5.24
C THR A 151 -3.91 20.71 3.71
N ALA A 152 -4.34 21.82 3.09
CA ALA A 152 -4.23 22.01 1.65
C ALA A 152 -2.79 21.85 1.12
N SER A 153 -1.78 22.20 1.93
CA SER A 153 -0.37 22.00 1.57
C SER A 153 0.03 20.52 1.56
N ILE A 154 -0.45 19.72 2.52
CA ILE A 154 -0.23 18.26 2.55
C ILE A 154 -0.92 17.62 1.34
N GLN A 155 -2.17 17.99 1.07
CA GLN A 155 -2.92 17.48 -0.09
C GLN A 155 -2.22 17.78 -1.42
N ALA A 156 -1.76 19.03 -1.62
CA ALA A 156 -1.04 19.42 -2.83
C ALA A 156 0.30 18.70 -2.99
N LYS A 157 1.06 18.55 -1.89
CA LYS A 157 2.34 17.84 -1.90
C LYS A 157 2.17 16.35 -2.17
N ALA A 158 1.28 15.69 -1.43
CA ALA A 158 1.01 14.26 -1.60
C ALA A 158 0.50 13.94 -3.01
N SER A 159 -0.39 14.78 -3.56
CA SER A 159 -0.87 14.62 -4.94
C SER A 159 0.28 14.76 -5.96
N ARG A 160 1.16 15.76 -5.79
CA ARG A 160 2.32 15.95 -6.68
C ARG A 160 3.27 14.75 -6.65
N GLU A 161 3.58 14.24 -5.46
CA GLU A 161 4.48 13.08 -5.30
C GLU A 161 3.81 11.79 -5.80
N ALA A 162 2.50 11.63 -5.62
CA ALA A 162 1.76 10.47 -6.13
C ALA A 162 1.73 10.41 -7.67
N LEU A 163 1.69 11.55 -8.37
CA LEU A 163 1.74 11.57 -9.84
C LEU A 163 3.03 10.96 -10.42
N ALA A 164 4.11 10.90 -9.65
CA ALA A 164 5.34 10.22 -10.04
C ALA A 164 5.17 8.69 -10.18
N LEU A 165 4.07 8.11 -9.67
CA LEU A 165 3.70 6.71 -9.91
C LEU A 165 3.19 6.48 -11.34
N ILE A 166 2.68 7.50 -12.02
CA ILE A 166 2.03 7.37 -13.33
C ILE A 166 2.98 7.75 -14.48
N ASN A 167 3.83 8.76 -14.27
CA ASN A 167 4.80 9.27 -15.27
C ASN A 167 6.07 8.43 -15.32
#